data_AF-A0A1H3JJ30-F1
#
_entry.id   AF-A0A1H3JJ30-F1
#
_cell.length_a   1.000
_cell.length_b   1.000
_cell.length_c   1.000
_cell.angle_alpha   90.00
_cell.angle_beta   90.00
_cell.angle_gamma   90.00
#
_symmetry.space_group_name_H-M   'P 1'
#
loop_
_entity.id
_entity.type
_entity.pdbx_description
1 polymer ?
#
loop_
_entity_poly.entity_id
_entity_poly.type
_entity_poly.pdbx_seq_one_letter_code
_entity_poly.pdbx_strand_id
1 'polypeptide(L)' 'MAKEKTTAETVQEKPADAVTLDEFCTRLSGTDKRVEMIGAFNHVEKKAGRVKDTEESFRSRFDAFINQPA' A
#
# COMPACT_ATOMS: atom_id res chain seq x y z
N MET A 1 -26.13 -10.29 12.82
CA MET A 1 -25.26 -9.88 11.69
C MET A 1 -24.41 -8.72 12.18
N ALA A 2 -23.14 -8.95 12.51
CA ALA A 2 -22.20 -7.88 12.85
C ALA A 2 -20.98 -8.03 11.93
N LYS A 3 -20.83 -7.08 11.01
CA LYS A 3 -19.63 -6.90 10.20
C LYS A 3 -18.69 -6.00 11.00
N GLU A 4 -17.71 -6.56 11.68
CA GLU A 4 -16.58 -5.80 12.20
C GLU A 4 -15.35 -6.28 11.44
N LYS A 5 -15.08 -5.58 10.34
CA LYS A 5 -13.90 -5.79 9.50
C LYS A 5 -13.13 -4.49 9.47
N THR A 6 -12.36 -4.23 10.53
CA THR A 6 -11.26 -3.25 10.49
C THR A 6 -10.17 -3.81 11.40
N THR A 7 -9.39 -4.75 10.85
CA THR A 7 -8.19 -5.25 11.50
C THR A 7 -7.23 -4.07 11.65
N ALA A 8 -6.84 -3.85 12.89
CA ALA A 8 -5.92 -2.84 13.36
C ALA A 8 -4.66 -2.77 12.48
N GLU A 9 -4.43 -1.57 11.96
CA GLU A 9 -3.20 -1.09 11.39
C GLU A 9 -2.09 -1.23 12.43
N THR A 10 -1.19 -2.18 12.22
CA THR A 10 0.05 -2.27 13.01
C THR A 10 1.10 -1.50 12.23
N VAL A 11 1.26 -0.22 12.57
CA VAL A 11 2.38 0.61 12.10
C VAL A 11 3.65 0.00 12.68
N GLN A 12 4.30 -0.88 11.90
CA GLN A 12 5.63 -1.38 12.23
C GLN A 12 6.64 -0.32 11.83
N GLU A 13 7.00 0.51 12.79
CA GLU A 13 8.14 1.43 12.81
C GLU A 13 9.44 0.60 12.70
N LYS A 14 9.78 0.14 11.49
CA LYS A 14 11.10 -0.40 11.16
C LYS A 14 11.94 0.71 10.51
N PRO A 15 13.27 0.73 10.75
CA PRO A 15 14.15 1.73 10.16
C PRO A 15 13.95 1.76 8.64
N ALA A 16 13.87 2.97 8.10
CA ALA A 16 13.44 3.29 6.74
C ALA A 16 14.44 2.80 5.68
N ASP A 17 14.54 1.49 5.51
CA ASP A 17 15.21 0.90 4.36
C ASP A 17 14.33 1.15 3.14
N ALA A 18 14.92 1.75 2.11
CA ALA A 18 14.23 2.00 0.86
C ALA A 18 13.83 0.67 0.21
N VAL A 19 12.54 0.41 0.13
CA VAL A 19 11.94 -0.79 -0.49
C VAL A 19 11.55 -0.51 -1.92
N THR A 20 11.50 -1.55 -2.73
CA THR A 20 10.90 -1.43 -4.06
C THR A 20 9.38 -1.42 -3.97
N LEU A 21 8.74 -0.79 -4.95
CA LEU A 21 7.28 -0.78 -5.09
C LEU A 21 6.71 -2.20 -5.17
N ASP A 22 7.43 -3.13 -5.80
CA ASP A 22 7.01 -4.52 -5.95
C ASP A 22 7.04 -5.28 -4.62
N GLU A 23 8.10 -5.10 -3.83
CA GLU A 23 8.19 -5.63 -2.46
C GLU A 23 7.09 -5.06 -1.57
N PHE A 24 6.85 -3.75 -1.66
CA PHE A 24 5.76 -3.11 -0.93
C PHE A 24 4.40 -3.71 -1.30
N CYS A 25 4.06 -3.79 -2.58
CA CYS A 25 2.80 -4.37 -3.05
C CYS A 25 2.64 -5.84 -2.65
N THR A 26 3.72 -6.62 -2.74
CA THR A 26 3.73 -8.03 -2.33
C THR A 26 3.43 -8.17 -0.83
N ARG A 27 4.12 -7.41 0.03
CA ARG A 27 3.87 -7.39 1.47
C ARG A 27 2.44 -6.95 1.79
N LEU A 28 1.99 -5.87 1.15
CA LEU A 28 0.65 -5.30 1.34
C LEU A 28 -0.45 -6.30 0.95
N SER A 29 -0.28 -7.08 -0.13
CA SER A 29 -1.25 -8.11 -0.53
C SER A 29 -1.41 -9.26 0.48
N GLY A 30 -0.41 -9.47 1.35
CA GLY A 30 -0.48 -10.44 2.44
C GLY A 30 -1.47 -10.04 3.53
N THR A 31 -1.62 -8.73 3.78
CA THR A 31 -2.46 -8.17 4.85
C THR A 31 -3.76 -7.56 4.33
N ASP A 32 -3.72 -6.85 3.20
CA ASP A 32 -4.86 -6.19 2.57
C ASP A 32 -5.43 -7.03 1.42
N LYS A 33 -6.75 -7.26 1.43
CA LYS A 33 -7.44 -8.10 0.45
C LYS A 33 -7.85 -7.36 -0.83
N ARG A 34 -7.62 -6.04 -0.92
CA ARG A 34 -7.96 -5.22 -2.09
C ARG A 34 -6.90 -5.34 -3.18
N VAL A 35 -6.64 -6.57 -3.63
CA VAL A 35 -5.58 -6.90 -4.59
C VAL A 35 -5.68 -6.11 -5.89
N GLU A 36 -6.90 -5.85 -6.38
CA GLU A 36 -7.13 -5.02 -7.58
C GLU A 36 -6.66 -3.57 -7.37
N MET A 37 -6.90 -3.00 -6.18
CA MET A 37 -6.44 -1.64 -5.84
C MET A 37 -4.93 -1.59 -5.68
N ILE A 38 -4.32 -2.63 -5.11
CA ILE A 38 -2.87 -2.76 -4.99
C ILE A 38 -2.23 -2.84 -6.38
N GLY A 39 -2.82 -3.62 -7.29
CA GLY A 39 -2.38 -3.70 -8.69
C GLY A 39 -2.51 -2.37 -9.43
N ALA A 40 -3.64 -1.67 -9.26
CA ALA A 40 -3.86 -0.35 -9.83
C ALA A 40 -2.84 0.68 -9.30
N PHE A 41 -2.60 0.69 -7.99
CA PHE A 41 -1.57 1.53 -7.35
C PHE A 41 -0.17 1.24 -7.90
N ASN A 42 0.21 -0.03 -8.04
CA ASN A 42 1.48 -0.43 -8.63
C ASN A 42 1.67 0.13 -10.04
N HIS A 43 0.62 0.05 -10.87
CA HIS A 43 0.65 0.59 -12.22
C HIS A 43 0.82 2.13 -12.22
N VAL A 44 0.08 2.83 -11.36
CA VAL A 44 0.15 4.30 -11.22
C VAL A 44 1.54 4.76 -10.78
N GLU A 45 2.11 4.13 -9.75
CA GLU A 45 3.46 4.48 -9.27
C GLU A 45 4.54 4.16 -10.30
N LYS A 46 4.45 3.02 -11.01
CA LYS A 46 5.37 2.70 -12.13
C LYS A 46 5.29 3.74 -13.25
N LYS A 47 4.07 4.15 -13.63
CA LYS A 47 3.85 5.19 -14.65
C LYS A 47 4.43 6.55 -14.21
N ALA A 48 4.40 6.83 -12.91
CA ALA A 48 5.01 8.01 -12.31
C ALA A 48 6.53 7.90 -12.08
N GLY A 49 7.16 6.77 -12.43
CA GLY A 49 8.60 6.52 -12.23
C GLY A 49 9.00 6.23 -10.78
N ARG A 50 8.04 6.01 -9.89
CA ARG A 50 8.25 5.79 -8.45
C ARG A 50 8.34 4.30 -8.15
N VAL A 51 9.51 3.73 -8.42
CA VAL A 51 9.76 2.28 -8.28
C VAL A 51 10.45 1.90 -6.98
N LYS A 52 11.01 2.86 -6.25
CA LYS A 52 11.71 2.66 -4.98
C LYS A 52 11.49 3.88 -4.09
N ASP A 53 11.09 3.65 -2.86
CA ASP A 53 10.80 4.68 -1.86
C ASP A 53 10.79 4.03 -0.47
N THR A 54 10.49 4.79 0.58
CA THR A 54 10.25 4.21 1.91
C THR A 54 8.88 3.50 1.96
N GLU A 55 8.77 2.51 2.84
CA GLU A 55 7.50 1.80 3.06
C GLU A 55 6.37 2.77 3.49
N GLU A 56 6.70 3.76 4.32
CA GLU A 56 5.78 4.81 4.78
C GLU A 56 5.30 5.74 3.65
N SER A 57 6.19 6.14 2.74
CA SER A 57 5.82 6.93 1.54
C SER A 57 4.82 6.18 0.68
N PHE A 58 5.09 4.90 0.39
CA PHE A 58 4.17 4.08 -0.41
C PHE A 58 2.85 3.84 0.32
N ARG A 59 2.86 3.62 1.64
CA ARG A 59 1.66 3.45 2.44
C ARG A 59 0.77 4.70 2.41
N SER A 60 1.35 5.87 2.67
CA SER A 60 0.65 7.16 2.63
C SER A 60 0.00 7.42 1.27
N ARG A 61 0.71 7.13 0.18
CA ARG A 61 0.17 7.28 -1.18
C ARG A 61 -0.91 6.24 -1.50
N PHE A 62 -0.74 5.00 -1.05
CA PHE A 62 -1.76 3.97 -1.22
C PHE A 62 -3.04 4.34 -0.47
N ASP A 63 -2.92 4.83 0.77
CA ASP A 63 -4.07 5.26 1.57
C ASP A 63 -4.76 6.49 0.96
N ALA A 64 -4.00 7.43 0.37
CA ALA A 64 -4.58 8.50 -0.43
C ALA A 64 -5.31 7.95 -1.67
N PHE A 65 -4.69 7.01 -2.40
CA PHE A 65 -5.23 6.41 -3.62
C PHE A 65 -6.57 5.70 -3.40
N ILE A 66 -6.70 4.91 -2.33
CA ILE A 66 -7.95 4.18 -2.01
C ILE A 66 -9.07 5.09 -1.50
N ASN A 67 -8.75 6.27 -0.96
CA ASN A 67 -9.70 7.21 -0.38
C ASN A 67 -10.10 8.32 -1.37
N GLN A 68 -9.53 8.36 -2.58
CA GLN A 68 -10.00 9.28 -3.59
C GLN A 68 -11.42 8.90 -4.03
N PRO A 69 -12.39 9.83 -3.96
CA PRO A 69 -13.69 9.60 -4.59
C PRO A 69 -13.49 9.50 -6.11
N ALA A 70 -14.14 8.51 -6.72
CA ALA A 70 -14.12 8.27 -8.16
C ALA A 70 -14.81 9.40 -8.94
#